data_AF-A0A7X6VPN8-F1
#
_entry.id   AF-A0A7X6VPN8-F1
#
_cell.length_a   1.000
_cell.length_b   1.000
_cell.length_c   1.000
_cell.angle_alpha   90.00
_cell.angle_beta   90.00
_cell.angle_gamma   90.00
#
_symmetry.space_group_name_H-M   'P 1'
#
loop_
_entity.id
_entity.type
_entity.pdbx_description
1 polymer ?
#
loop_
_entity_poly.entity_id
_entity_poly.type
_entity_poly.pdbx_seq_one_letter_code
_entity_poly.pdbx_strand_id
1 'polypeptide(L)'
;MKKLLLLFLLGFAALGLVACSNDEIVLELSSSSLTLNAGDSSSVGFNVTESELLNLQISSSNNEVVTAKIEGNKIVVTGVSAGSAVITIRIKDTDISARLNVSIQAASVGAHFKKHTGIFYVDISGDLETNVKEALRLIEAYDDDESVIANIQINGIENIDISSGAGTQAQLEIVAIKADETELKAVVTIELIGEAVIETLVIYGPEKLTYYIGSVNYDFSSEFTALNLTTKNEVPVVADFLIGEELTFSTPGKHTVTISASDGELRQSRIVELTVKQKVAIPDEIEVGTAANPIQISFGHGNGQDIEALFKKYATAFEAKMLEDGYYVKVSVDKVGSNYDEVRDNITLAMQSNEKVPNIVQNYPDHLVVYNSHNKIISLTPYIFHPVWGLDPETEPWYDIVQSYRDEQRAASVDGDILSMPFNKSTEVVIYNKDVFDEVLKGKAFPETWEDLFALSDAIRGQVDANLARIADAYARAG
;
A
#
# COMPACT_ATOMS: atom_id res chain seq x y z
N MET A 1 -33.02 -37.20 -0.11
CA MET A 1 -33.91 -37.33 -1.30
C MET A 1 -35.32 -36.75 -1.10
N LYS A 2 -35.47 -35.54 -0.50
CA LYS A 2 -36.69 -34.72 -0.61
C LYS A 2 -36.48 -33.23 -0.28
N LYS A 3 -35.22 -32.75 -0.36
CA LYS A 3 -34.83 -31.33 -0.23
C LYS A 3 -33.79 -30.89 -1.28
N LEU A 4 -33.60 -31.70 -2.33
CA LEU A 4 -32.71 -31.41 -3.46
C LEU A 4 -33.48 -31.29 -4.79
N LEU A 5 -34.81 -31.20 -4.74
CA LEU A 5 -35.68 -31.07 -5.91
C LEU A 5 -36.20 -29.63 -6.09
N LEU A 6 -35.94 -28.72 -5.13
CA LEU A 6 -36.37 -27.32 -5.18
C LEU A 6 -35.25 -26.35 -5.58
N LEU A 7 -33.98 -26.76 -5.47
CA LEU A 7 -32.82 -25.99 -5.95
C LEU A 7 -32.31 -26.41 -7.34
N PHE A 8 -32.86 -27.49 -7.91
CA PHE A 8 -32.53 -27.96 -9.27
C PHE A 8 -33.51 -27.42 -10.33
N LEU A 9 -34.48 -26.58 -9.91
CA LEU A 9 -35.52 -25.99 -10.76
C LEU A 9 -35.33 -24.48 -11.01
N LEU A 10 -34.21 -23.90 -10.54
CA LEU A 10 -33.89 -22.47 -10.67
C LEU A 10 -32.49 -22.18 -11.25
N GLY A 11 -31.74 -23.22 -11.65
CA GLY A 11 -30.48 -23.08 -12.37
C GLY A 11 -30.46 -24.09 -13.50
N PHE A 12 -30.20 -23.62 -14.72
CA PHE A 12 -30.27 -24.36 -16.00
C PHE A 12 -31.66 -24.47 -16.65
N ALA A 13 -32.18 -23.33 -17.06
CA ALA A 13 -33.01 -23.24 -18.25
C ALA A 13 -32.46 -22.14 -19.18
N ALA A 14 -31.22 -22.31 -19.64
CA ALA A 14 -30.67 -21.58 -20.78
C ALA A 14 -29.48 -22.36 -21.34
N LEU A 15 -29.74 -23.34 -22.19
CA LEU A 15 -29.10 -23.51 -23.50
C LEU A 15 -29.62 -24.80 -24.16
N GLY A 16 -30.10 -24.67 -25.40
CA GLY A 16 -30.12 -25.79 -26.34
C GLY A 16 -31.47 -26.43 -26.63
N LEU A 17 -32.47 -25.63 -27.01
CA LEU A 17 -33.45 -26.09 -27.99
C LEU A 17 -33.39 -25.10 -29.16
N VAL A 18 -32.71 -25.54 -30.23
CA VAL A 18 -32.88 -25.00 -31.58
C VAL A 18 -34.33 -25.28 -31.96
N ALA A 19 -35.20 -24.34 -31.62
CA ALA A 19 -36.40 -24.08 -32.39
C ALA A 19 -36.01 -22.96 -33.35
N CYS A 20 -36.33 -23.10 -34.64
CA CYS A 20 -36.45 -21.96 -35.52
C CYS A 20 -37.56 -21.06 -34.96
N SER A 21 -37.25 -20.17 -34.02
CA SER A 21 -37.99 -18.93 -33.88
C SER A 21 -37.41 -18.00 -34.92
N ASN A 22 -38.26 -17.49 -35.80
CA ASN A 22 -37.97 -16.19 -36.40
C ASN A 22 -37.95 -15.22 -35.22
N ASP A 23 -36.78 -14.98 -34.63
CA ASP A 23 -36.61 -13.90 -33.67
C ASP A 23 -36.89 -12.62 -34.46
N GLU A 24 -38.10 -12.08 -34.27
CA GLU A 24 -38.40 -10.73 -34.70
C GLU A 24 -37.39 -9.82 -34.02
N ILE A 25 -36.61 -9.11 -34.82
CA ILE A 25 -35.73 -8.06 -34.32
C ILE A 25 -36.62 -7.00 -33.65
N VAL A 26 -36.43 -6.76 -32.36
CA VAL A 26 -37.19 -5.77 -31.59
C VAL A 26 -36.27 -4.63 -31.18
N LEU A 27 -36.60 -3.41 -31.64
CA LEU A 27 -35.95 -2.17 -31.19
C LEU A 27 -36.90 -1.46 -30.22
N GLU A 28 -36.58 -1.54 -28.93
CA GLU A 28 -37.35 -0.90 -27.85
C GLU A 28 -36.54 0.18 -27.14
N LEU A 29 -37.21 1.29 -26.83
CA LEU A 29 -36.66 2.39 -26.05
C LEU A 29 -37.02 2.22 -24.58
N SER A 30 -36.12 2.62 -23.69
CA SER A 30 -36.37 2.64 -22.25
C SER A 30 -37.48 3.63 -21.85
N SER A 31 -37.84 4.57 -22.74
CA SER A 31 -38.99 5.45 -22.61
C SER A 31 -39.59 5.80 -23.98
N SER A 32 -40.90 6.04 -24.04
CA SER A 32 -41.62 6.48 -25.24
C SER A 32 -41.83 8.00 -25.30
N SER A 33 -41.50 8.72 -24.21
CA SER A 33 -41.53 10.18 -24.15
C SER A 33 -40.38 10.76 -23.31
N LEU A 34 -40.02 12.01 -23.60
CA LEU A 34 -39.01 12.78 -22.88
C LEU A 34 -39.41 14.26 -22.87
N THR A 35 -39.30 14.91 -21.72
CA THR A 35 -39.51 16.36 -21.57
C THR A 35 -38.21 17.01 -21.12
N LEU A 36 -37.78 18.06 -21.79
CA LEU A 36 -36.56 18.85 -21.49
C LEU A 36 -36.86 20.34 -21.59
N ASN A 37 -36.01 21.19 -21.03
CA ASN A 37 -36.00 22.62 -21.38
C ASN A 37 -35.08 22.86 -22.58
N ALA A 38 -35.30 23.97 -23.29
CA ALA A 38 -34.39 24.39 -24.36
C ALA A 38 -32.97 24.62 -23.79
N GLY A 39 -31.97 23.97 -24.36
CA GLY A 39 -30.58 23.95 -23.88
C GLY A 39 -30.19 22.70 -23.08
N ASP A 40 -31.15 21.97 -22.50
CA ASP A 40 -30.87 20.77 -21.72
C ASP A 40 -30.60 19.55 -22.62
N SER A 41 -29.86 18.59 -22.08
CA SER A 41 -29.65 17.28 -22.71
C SER A 41 -29.96 16.14 -21.75
N SER A 42 -30.48 15.04 -22.28
CA SER A 42 -30.73 13.80 -21.52
C SER A 42 -30.54 12.58 -22.42
N SER A 43 -30.43 11.39 -21.83
CA SER A 43 -30.22 10.15 -22.56
C SER A 43 -31.37 9.16 -22.41
N VAL A 44 -31.72 8.47 -23.49
CA VAL A 44 -32.68 7.35 -23.50
C VAL A 44 -31.96 6.10 -23.99
N GLY A 45 -32.04 5.03 -23.20
CA GLY A 45 -31.42 3.75 -23.56
C GLY A 45 -32.26 2.98 -24.59
N PHE A 46 -31.61 2.11 -25.35
CA PHE A 46 -32.27 1.13 -26.20
C PHE A 46 -31.50 -0.20 -26.17
N ASN A 47 -32.19 -1.29 -26.46
CA ASN A 47 -31.58 -2.62 -26.54
C ASN A 47 -31.57 -3.10 -27.99
N VAL A 48 -30.37 -3.38 -28.51
CA VAL A 48 -30.09 -4.02 -29.81
C VAL A 48 -28.81 -4.83 -29.70
N THR A 49 -28.58 -5.77 -30.62
CA THR A 49 -27.31 -6.50 -30.73
C THR A 49 -26.19 -5.59 -31.26
N GLU A 50 -24.93 -5.95 -31.02
CA GLU A 50 -23.76 -5.20 -31.51
C GLU A 50 -23.76 -5.04 -33.05
N SER A 51 -24.24 -6.05 -33.77
CA SER A 51 -24.32 -6.02 -35.23
C SER A 51 -25.37 -5.03 -35.76
N GLU A 52 -26.44 -4.80 -35.01
CA GLU A 52 -27.50 -3.84 -35.34
C GLU A 52 -27.10 -2.42 -34.97
N LEU A 53 -26.32 -2.26 -33.89
CA LEU A 53 -25.82 -0.97 -33.42
C LEU A 53 -25.02 -0.23 -34.52
N LEU A 54 -24.23 -0.96 -35.30
CA LEU A 54 -23.46 -0.44 -36.44
C LEU A 54 -24.33 0.04 -37.61
N ASN A 55 -25.61 -0.35 -37.64
CA ASN A 55 -26.55 -0.08 -38.72
C ASN A 55 -27.72 0.84 -38.30
N LEU A 56 -27.65 1.48 -37.13
CA LEU A 56 -28.68 2.42 -36.69
C LEU A 56 -28.56 3.78 -37.38
N GLN A 57 -29.71 4.32 -37.79
CA GLN A 57 -29.87 5.69 -38.24
C GLN A 57 -30.79 6.44 -37.29
N ILE A 58 -30.40 7.67 -36.95
CA ILE A 58 -31.20 8.57 -36.12
C ILE A 58 -31.60 9.81 -36.90
N SER A 59 -32.85 10.25 -36.70
CA SER A 59 -33.40 11.45 -37.31
C SER A 59 -34.34 12.16 -36.34
N SER A 60 -34.43 13.47 -36.46
CA SER A 60 -35.43 14.29 -35.76
C SER A 60 -36.46 14.80 -36.76
N SER A 61 -37.73 14.82 -36.35
CA SER A 61 -38.78 15.46 -37.15
C SER A 61 -38.65 16.98 -37.23
N ASN A 62 -37.89 17.60 -36.31
CA ASN A 62 -37.58 19.03 -36.33
C ASN A 62 -36.25 19.31 -35.62
N ASN A 63 -35.17 19.47 -36.41
CA ASN A 63 -33.83 19.79 -35.91
C ASN A 63 -33.72 21.19 -35.28
N GLU A 64 -34.67 22.10 -35.54
CA GLU A 64 -34.71 23.41 -34.87
C GLU A 64 -35.22 23.29 -33.42
N VAL A 65 -35.97 22.22 -33.10
CA VAL A 65 -36.53 21.97 -31.77
C VAL A 65 -35.67 21.00 -30.96
N VAL A 66 -35.20 19.90 -31.56
CA VAL A 66 -34.42 18.88 -30.87
C VAL A 66 -33.39 18.24 -31.81
N THR A 67 -32.18 18.01 -31.31
CA THR A 67 -31.14 17.21 -31.97
C THR A 67 -30.85 15.96 -31.16
N ALA A 68 -30.33 14.91 -31.82
CA ALA A 68 -29.98 13.67 -31.14
C ALA A 68 -28.80 12.96 -31.82
N LYS A 69 -28.00 12.25 -31.01
CA LYS A 69 -26.88 11.41 -31.46
C LYS A 69 -26.90 10.06 -30.75
N ILE A 70 -26.28 9.05 -31.35
CA ILE A 70 -26.11 7.72 -30.76
C ILE A 70 -24.74 7.66 -30.08
N GLU A 71 -24.72 7.24 -28.81
CA GLU A 71 -23.50 6.99 -28.03
C GLU A 71 -23.64 5.66 -27.30
N GLY A 72 -22.92 4.64 -27.78
CA GLY A 72 -23.08 3.27 -27.28
C GLY A 72 -24.53 2.78 -27.45
N ASN A 73 -25.12 2.22 -26.39
CA ASN A 73 -26.51 1.75 -26.36
C ASN A 73 -27.52 2.83 -25.95
N LYS A 74 -27.18 4.11 -26.11
CA LYS A 74 -28.02 5.25 -25.72
C LYS A 74 -28.16 6.25 -26.86
N ILE A 75 -29.29 6.95 -26.85
CA ILE A 75 -29.46 8.21 -27.58
C ILE A 75 -29.21 9.34 -26.62
N VAL A 76 -28.38 10.30 -27.00
CA VAL A 76 -28.27 11.59 -26.32
C VAL A 76 -29.13 12.60 -27.08
N VAL A 77 -30.13 13.15 -26.41
CA VAL A 77 -31.12 14.10 -26.94
C VAL A 77 -30.84 15.48 -26.36
N THR A 78 -30.73 16.49 -27.21
CA THR A 78 -30.47 17.89 -26.83
C THR A 78 -31.62 18.78 -27.30
N GLY A 79 -32.26 19.49 -26.37
CA GLY A 79 -33.29 20.49 -26.66
C GLY A 79 -32.68 21.75 -27.26
N VAL A 80 -33.19 22.21 -28.40
CA VAL A 80 -32.71 23.40 -29.11
C VAL A 80 -33.63 24.60 -28.86
N SER A 81 -34.94 24.44 -29.09
CA SER A 81 -35.93 25.49 -28.86
C SER A 81 -37.26 24.91 -28.40
N ALA A 82 -38.10 25.74 -27.77
CA ALA A 82 -39.44 25.35 -27.35
C ALA A 82 -40.25 24.72 -28.49
N GLY A 83 -40.92 23.61 -28.23
CA GLY A 83 -41.71 22.91 -29.23
C GLY A 83 -41.82 21.42 -28.94
N SER A 84 -42.37 20.67 -29.89
CA SER A 84 -42.40 19.21 -29.81
C SER A 84 -41.83 18.62 -31.09
N ALA A 85 -41.11 17.52 -30.95
CA ALA A 85 -40.50 16.81 -32.06
C ALA A 85 -40.41 15.31 -31.73
N VAL A 86 -40.30 14.49 -32.78
CA VAL A 86 -40.17 13.04 -32.65
C VAL A 86 -38.79 12.65 -33.10
N ILE A 87 -38.02 12.03 -32.22
CA ILE A 87 -36.79 11.34 -32.60
C ILE A 87 -37.17 9.95 -33.08
N THR A 88 -36.70 9.59 -34.28
CA THR A 88 -36.87 8.26 -34.86
C THR A 88 -35.52 7.60 -35.01
N ILE A 89 -35.36 6.42 -34.40
CA ILE A 89 -34.26 5.51 -34.71
C ILE A 89 -34.80 4.41 -35.63
N ARG A 90 -34.00 4.06 -36.65
CA ARG A 90 -34.31 2.99 -37.59
C ARG A 90 -33.08 2.10 -37.80
N ILE A 91 -33.29 0.79 -37.89
CA ILE A 91 -32.26 -0.13 -38.38
C ILE A 91 -32.24 -0.01 -39.91
N LYS A 92 -31.08 0.35 -40.46
CA LYS A 92 -30.88 0.56 -41.90
C LYS A 92 -31.35 -0.66 -42.70
N ASP A 93 -31.99 -0.40 -43.84
CA ASP A 93 -32.50 -1.42 -44.78
C ASP A 93 -33.58 -2.36 -44.20
N THR A 94 -34.21 -1.98 -43.08
CA THR A 94 -35.37 -2.68 -42.49
C THR A 94 -36.53 -1.71 -42.22
N ASP A 95 -37.74 -2.21 -41.94
CA ASP A 95 -38.89 -1.40 -41.48
C ASP A 95 -38.96 -1.22 -39.95
N ILE A 96 -37.93 -1.68 -39.23
CA ILE A 96 -37.88 -1.66 -37.77
C ILE A 96 -37.45 -0.28 -37.30
N SER A 97 -38.32 0.38 -36.53
CA SER A 97 -38.06 1.71 -35.98
C SER A 97 -38.70 1.90 -34.61
N ALA A 98 -38.08 2.75 -33.81
CA ALA A 98 -38.63 3.22 -32.54
C ALA A 98 -38.72 4.74 -32.54
N ARG A 99 -39.75 5.25 -31.85
CA ARG A 99 -40.05 6.68 -31.79
C ARG A 99 -40.06 7.16 -30.35
N LEU A 100 -39.36 8.26 -30.12
CA LEU A 100 -39.37 8.99 -28.86
C LEU A 100 -40.07 10.33 -29.08
N ASN A 101 -41.19 10.54 -28.37
CA ASN A 101 -41.86 11.83 -28.37
C ASN A 101 -41.13 12.80 -27.43
N VAL A 102 -40.55 13.86 -27.97
CA VAL A 102 -39.80 14.85 -27.20
C VAL A 102 -40.59 16.15 -27.12
N SER A 103 -40.78 16.65 -25.90
CA SER A 103 -41.36 17.96 -25.63
C SER A 103 -40.27 18.87 -25.05
N ILE A 104 -39.96 19.95 -25.75
CA ILE A 104 -39.04 20.98 -25.29
C ILE A 104 -39.86 22.15 -24.75
N GLN A 105 -39.76 22.38 -23.45
CA GLN A 105 -40.31 23.56 -22.82
C GLN A 105 -39.44 24.76 -23.19
N ALA A 106 -40.06 25.94 -23.32
CA ALA A 106 -39.30 27.17 -23.44
C ALA A 106 -38.33 27.28 -22.27
N ALA A 107 -37.10 27.74 -22.53
CA ALA A 107 -36.13 27.99 -21.47
C ALA A 107 -36.85 28.76 -20.34
N SER A 108 -36.83 28.21 -19.14
CA SER A 108 -37.42 28.85 -17.97
C SER A 108 -36.78 30.22 -17.80
N VAL A 109 -37.57 31.28 -17.86
CA VAL A 109 -37.16 32.64 -17.47
C VAL A 109 -37.19 32.74 -15.94
N GLY A 110 -36.58 31.76 -15.29
CA GLY A 110 -36.55 31.58 -13.84
C GLY A 110 -35.18 31.08 -13.42
N ALA A 111 -34.90 31.16 -12.13
CA ALA A 111 -33.63 30.80 -11.55
C ALA A 111 -33.24 29.36 -11.93
N HIS A 112 -31.99 29.17 -12.37
CA HIS A 112 -31.53 27.90 -12.92
C HIS A 112 -30.02 27.72 -12.78
N PHE A 113 -29.57 26.47 -12.84
CA PHE A 113 -28.16 26.12 -12.93
C PHE A 113 -27.76 25.84 -14.39
N LYS A 114 -26.56 26.26 -14.81
CA LYS A 114 -25.91 25.85 -16.06
C LYS A 114 -24.72 24.94 -15.78
N LYS A 115 -24.41 24.07 -16.75
CA LYS A 115 -23.27 23.13 -16.71
C LYS A 115 -23.27 22.16 -15.52
N HIS A 116 -24.41 21.97 -14.86
CA HIS A 116 -24.59 21.07 -13.71
C HIS A 116 -25.00 19.65 -14.10
N THR A 117 -25.26 19.39 -15.38
CA THR A 117 -25.72 18.10 -15.89
C THR A 117 -24.56 17.27 -16.43
N GLY A 118 -24.59 15.96 -16.19
CA GLY A 118 -23.52 15.03 -16.58
C GLY A 118 -22.90 14.31 -15.38
N ILE A 119 -21.79 13.62 -15.65
CA ILE A 119 -20.95 12.98 -14.64
C ILE A 119 -19.71 13.85 -14.44
N PHE A 120 -19.41 14.20 -13.19
CA PHE A 120 -18.19 14.92 -12.82
C PHE A 120 -17.17 13.95 -12.23
N TYR A 121 -15.97 13.90 -12.81
CA TYR A 121 -14.92 13.03 -12.33
C TYR A 121 -14.18 13.68 -11.16
N VAL A 122 -14.07 12.96 -10.05
CA VAL A 122 -13.41 13.40 -8.83
C VAL A 122 -12.25 12.46 -8.52
N ASP A 123 -11.03 13.00 -8.50
CA ASP A 123 -9.84 12.27 -8.11
C ASP A 123 -9.82 12.05 -6.60
N ILE A 124 -9.72 10.79 -6.16
CA ILE A 124 -9.70 10.41 -4.75
C ILE A 124 -8.29 10.19 -4.20
N SER A 125 -7.25 10.44 -4.98
CA SER A 125 -5.85 10.38 -4.53
C SER A 125 -5.42 11.56 -3.64
N GLY A 126 -6.29 12.57 -3.49
CA GLY A 126 -6.03 13.77 -2.69
C GLY A 126 -7.21 14.15 -1.78
N ASP A 127 -7.23 15.41 -1.32
CA ASP A 127 -8.31 15.93 -0.48
C ASP A 127 -9.65 15.93 -1.23
N LEU A 128 -10.61 15.14 -0.73
CA LEU A 128 -11.89 14.92 -1.39
C LEU A 128 -12.70 16.21 -1.52
N GLU A 129 -12.75 17.04 -0.48
CA GLU A 129 -13.55 18.27 -0.49
C GLU A 129 -13.02 19.26 -1.53
N THR A 130 -11.70 19.43 -1.60
CA THR A 130 -11.02 20.27 -2.60
C THR A 130 -11.28 19.75 -4.01
N ASN A 131 -11.13 18.44 -4.22
CA ASN A 131 -11.31 17.85 -5.54
C ASN A 131 -12.76 17.89 -6.03
N VAL A 132 -13.75 17.72 -5.14
CA VAL A 132 -15.17 17.93 -5.47
C VAL A 132 -15.43 19.39 -5.87
N LYS A 133 -14.90 20.36 -5.12
CA LYS A 133 -15.06 21.79 -5.46
C LYS A 133 -14.45 22.13 -6.81
N GLU A 134 -13.27 21.61 -7.10
CA GLU A 134 -12.61 21.79 -8.40
C GLU A 134 -13.37 21.13 -9.55
N ALA A 135 -13.91 19.92 -9.35
CA ALA A 135 -14.71 19.22 -10.35
C ALA A 135 -16.00 19.99 -10.71
N LEU A 136 -16.62 20.63 -9.71
CA LEU A 136 -17.87 21.38 -9.87
C LEU A 136 -17.67 22.87 -10.18
N ARG A 137 -16.43 23.36 -10.27
CA ARG A 137 -16.12 24.81 -10.39
C ARG A 137 -16.71 25.51 -11.61
N LEU A 138 -17.10 24.75 -12.64
CA LEU A 138 -17.68 25.29 -13.87
C LEU A 138 -19.21 25.43 -13.81
N ILE A 139 -19.84 24.96 -12.73
CA ILE A 139 -21.28 25.13 -12.54
C ILE A 139 -21.57 26.60 -12.26
N GLU A 140 -22.57 27.12 -12.97
CA GLU A 140 -23.02 28.51 -12.83
C GLU A 140 -24.48 28.49 -12.36
N ALA A 141 -24.83 29.41 -11.47
CA ALA A 141 -26.21 29.60 -11.00
C ALA A 141 -26.70 30.98 -11.39
N TYR A 142 -27.94 31.06 -11.86
CA TYR A 142 -28.60 32.28 -12.29
C TYR A 142 -29.91 32.46 -11.52
N ASP A 143 -30.23 33.69 -11.14
CA ASP A 143 -31.51 34.04 -10.51
C ASP A 143 -32.61 34.25 -11.57
N ASP A 144 -33.84 34.52 -11.12
CA ASP A 144 -35.02 34.75 -11.96
C ASP A 144 -34.84 35.94 -12.93
N ASP A 145 -33.91 36.86 -12.65
CA ASP A 145 -33.55 38.01 -13.47
C ASP A 145 -32.29 37.82 -14.33
N GLU A 146 -31.77 36.59 -14.42
CA GLU A 146 -30.50 36.21 -15.09
C GLU A 146 -29.24 36.82 -14.46
N SER A 147 -29.32 37.37 -13.25
CA SER A 147 -28.11 37.73 -12.49
C SER A 147 -27.39 36.49 -11.96
N VAL A 148 -26.05 36.55 -11.89
CA VAL A 148 -25.23 35.41 -11.45
C VAL A 148 -25.26 35.29 -9.93
N ILE A 149 -25.58 34.11 -9.42
CA ILE A 149 -25.46 33.75 -8.01
C ILE A 149 -24.05 33.22 -7.78
N ALA A 150 -23.23 33.98 -7.05
CA ALA A 150 -21.79 33.70 -6.94
C ALA A 150 -21.42 32.48 -6.09
N ASN A 151 -22.25 32.13 -5.10
CA ASN A 151 -21.96 31.07 -4.14
C ASN A 151 -22.91 29.91 -4.33
N ILE A 152 -22.35 28.74 -4.67
CA ILE A 152 -23.05 27.47 -4.73
C ILE A 152 -22.54 26.62 -3.57
N GLN A 153 -23.44 26.24 -2.68
CA GLN A 153 -23.16 25.29 -1.59
C GLN A 153 -23.23 23.87 -2.14
N ILE A 154 -22.33 23.01 -1.69
CA ILE A 154 -22.28 21.58 -2.07
C ILE A 154 -22.50 20.77 -0.80
N ASN A 155 -23.59 20.01 -0.75
CA ASN A 155 -23.97 19.19 0.38
C ASN A 155 -23.81 17.71 0.04
N GLY A 156 -23.41 16.90 1.03
CA GLY A 156 -23.34 15.44 0.91
C GLY A 156 -21.94 14.88 0.62
N ILE A 157 -20.90 15.71 0.60
CA ILE A 157 -19.50 15.28 0.42
C ILE A 157 -19.10 14.30 1.52
N GLU A 158 -19.55 14.55 2.75
CA GLU A 158 -19.30 13.75 3.94
C GLU A 158 -19.88 12.33 3.88
N ASN A 159 -20.80 12.08 2.94
CA ASN A 159 -21.45 10.77 2.76
C ASN A 159 -20.81 9.94 1.64
N ILE A 160 -19.77 10.45 0.97
CA ILE A 160 -19.06 9.73 -0.09
C ILE A 160 -18.17 8.65 0.56
N ASP A 161 -18.46 7.38 0.27
CA ASP A 161 -17.59 6.26 0.63
C ASP A 161 -16.49 6.06 -0.42
N ILE A 162 -15.32 6.63 -0.17
CA ILE A 162 -14.14 6.47 -1.05
C ILE A 162 -13.56 5.05 -1.02
N SER A 163 -13.91 4.21 -0.03
CA SER A 163 -13.43 2.82 0.06
C SER A 163 -14.04 1.91 -1.01
N SER A 164 -15.15 2.32 -1.61
CA SER A 164 -15.79 1.63 -2.74
C SER A 164 -14.93 1.69 -4.03
N GLY A 165 -13.90 2.55 -4.08
CA GLY A 165 -12.91 2.61 -5.14
C GLY A 165 -13.37 3.29 -6.43
N ALA A 166 -12.46 3.33 -7.42
CA ALA A 166 -12.69 3.97 -8.71
C ALA A 166 -13.89 3.36 -9.47
N GLY A 167 -14.66 4.22 -10.14
CA GLY A 167 -15.90 3.87 -10.85
C GLY A 167 -17.16 3.94 -9.98
N THR A 168 -17.03 4.18 -8.67
CA THR A 168 -18.17 4.43 -7.78
C THR A 168 -18.81 5.78 -8.11
N GLN A 169 -20.14 5.82 -8.20
CA GLN A 169 -20.89 7.07 -8.42
C GLN A 169 -21.61 7.52 -7.15
N ALA A 170 -21.60 8.83 -6.89
CA ALA A 170 -22.30 9.44 -5.77
C ALA A 170 -23.13 10.65 -6.24
N GLN A 171 -24.19 10.96 -5.50
CA GLN A 171 -25.04 12.12 -5.76
C GLN A 171 -24.78 13.20 -4.71
N LEU A 172 -24.57 14.43 -5.17
CA LEU A 172 -24.40 15.60 -4.32
C LEU A 172 -25.52 16.61 -4.58
N GLU A 173 -25.97 17.30 -3.55
CA GLU A 173 -26.92 18.40 -3.70
C GLU A 173 -26.16 19.70 -3.83
N ILE A 174 -26.45 20.47 -4.88
CA ILE A 174 -25.99 21.85 -5.03
C ILE A 174 -27.12 22.81 -4.68
N VAL A 175 -26.81 23.82 -3.88
CA VAL A 175 -27.78 24.83 -3.42
C VAL A 175 -27.25 26.23 -3.71
N ALA A 176 -28.07 27.03 -4.39
CA ALA A 176 -27.83 28.46 -4.60
C ALA A 176 -28.95 29.25 -3.90
N ILE A 177 -28.58 30.34 -3.22
CA ILE A 177 -29.54 31.22 -2.54
C ILE A 177 -29.87 32.38 -3.48
N LYS A 178 -31.15 32.51 -3.84
CA LYS A 178 -31.66 33.59 -4.69
C LYS A 178 -31.72 34.91 -3.92
N ALA A 179 -31.86 36.02 -4.64
CA ALA A 179 -32.00 37.37 -4.07
C ALA A 179 -33.24 37.53 -3.19
N ASP A 180 -34.27 36.70 -3.38
CA ASP A 180 -35.47 36.63 -2.55
C ASP A 180 -35.33 35.73 -1.30
N GLU A 181 -34.10 35.29 -0.99
CA GLU A 181 -33.73 34.38 0.11
C GLU A 181 -34.27 32.94 -0.01
N THR A 182 -34.88 32.57 -1.15
CA THR A 182 -35.31 31.19 -1.38
C THR A 182 -34.23 30.34 -2.05
N GLU A 183 -34.30 29.01 -1.89
CA GLU A 183 -33.29 28.06 -2.34
C GLU A 183 -33.57 27.54 -3.75
N LEU A 184 -32.58 27.64 -4.63
CA LEU A 184 -32.50 26.89 -5.87
C LEU A 184 -31.66 25.63 -5.64
N LYS A 185 -32.24 24.45 -5.89
CA LYS A 185 -31.58 23.15 -5.64
C LYS A 185 -31.46 22.31 -6.91
N ALA A 186 -30.35 21.59 -7.02
CA ALA A 186 -30.19 20.55 -8.02
C ALA A 186 -29.32 19.41 -7.47
N VAL A 187 -29.39 18.24 -8.13
CA VAL A 187 -28.56 17.09 -7.81
C VAL A 187 -27.55 16.91 -8.94
N VAL A 188 -26.29 16.73 -8.59
CA VAL A 188 -25.20 16.40 -9.51
C VAL A 188 -24.71 14.99 -9.24
N THR A 189 -24.25 14.29 -10.28
CA THR A 189 -23.65 12.95 -10.15
C THR A 189 -22.15 13.07 -10.34
N ILE A 190 -21.38 12.56 -9.37
CA ILE A 190 -19.93 12.43 -9.49
C ILE A 190 -19.55 10.97 -9.73
N GLU A 191 -18.39 10.73 -10.32
CA GLU A 191 -17.74 9.42 -10.44
C GLU A 191 -16.33 9.51 -9.89
N LEU A 192 -15.99 8.60 -8.96
CA LEU A 192 -14.68 8.55 -8.32
C LEU A 192 -13.66 7.95 -9.29
N ILE A 193 -12.50 8.60 -9.40
CA ILE A 193 -11.35 8.13 -10.18
C ILE A 193 -10.09 8.18 -9.33
N GLY A 194 -9.06 7.40 -9.68
CA GLY A 194 -7.83 7.31 -8.89
C GLY A 194 -7.92 6.29 -7.76
N GLU A 195 -6.88 6.21 -6.94
CA GLU A 195 -6.78 5.29 -5.79
C GLU A 195 -6.89 6.10 -4.50
N ALA A 196 -7.82 5.72 -3.62
CA ALA A 196 -8.04 6.44 -2.38
C ALA A 196 -6.80 6.33 -1.51
N VAL A 197 -6.30 7.47 -1.00
CA VAL A 197 -5.33 7.46 0.09
C VAL A 197 -6.09 7.07 1.35
N ILE A 198 -6.19 5.77 1.60
CA ILE A 198 -6.73 5.26 2.86
C ILE A 198 -5.70 5.62 3.92
N GLU A 199 -6.08 6.52 4.84
CA GLU A 199 -5.27 6.80 6.01
C GLU A 199 -5.03 5.50 6.78
N THR A 200 -3.78 5.06 6.78
CA THR A 200 -3.39 3.76 7.28
C THR A 200 -2.39 3.94 8.42
N LEU A 201 -2.79 3.48 9.60
CA LEU A 201 -1.91 3.30 10.73
C LEU A 201 -1.39 1.86 10.72
N VAL A 202 -0.07 1.70 10.66
CA VAL A 202 0.58 0.38 10.61
C VAL A 202 1.51 0.21 11.79
N ILE A 203 1.43 -0.94 12.47
CA ILE A 203 2.30 -1.32 13.59
C ILE A 203 3.33 -2.34 13.10
N TYR A 204 4.60 -1.96 13.12
CA TYR A 204 5.75 -2.79 12.81
C TYR A 204 6.35 -3.41 14.08
N GLY A 205 6.81 -4.65 13.97
CA GLY A 205 7.48 -5.36 15.05
C GLY A 205 7.24 -6.86 15.01
N PRO A 206 7.88 -7.60 15.93
CA PRO A 206 7.88 -9.04 15.92
C PRO A 206 6.52 -9.61 16.35
N GLU A 207 6.12 -10.74 15.76
CA GLU A 207 4.87 -11.41 16.15
C GLU A 207 5.00 -12.21 17.45
N LYS A 208 6.25 -12.51 17.83
CA LYS A 208 6.61 -13.34 18.96
C LYS A 208 7.79 -12.76 19.71
N LEU A 209 7.70 -12.73 21.03
CA LEU A 209 8.73 -12.26 21.92
C LEU A 209 8.98 -13.29 23.03
N THR A 210 10.20 -13.33 23.52
CA THR A 210 10.57 -14.09 24.71
C THR A 210 11.07 -13.16 25.80
N TYR A 211 10.59 -13.39 27.03
CA TYR A 211 11.09 -12.73 28.24
C TYR A 211 11.61 -13.78 29.22
N TYR A 212 12.82 -13.60 29.73
CA TYR A 212 13.39 -14.47 30.75
C TYR A 212 13.17 -13.85 32.13
N ILE A 213 12.65 -14.64 33.08
CA ILE A 213 12.40 -14.17 34.46
C ILE A 213 13.68 -13.56 35.05
N GLY A 214 13.59 -12.31 35.51
CA GLY A 214 14.72 -11.57 36.08
C GLY A 214 15.53 -10.76 35.05
N SER A 215 15.10 -10.70 33.79
CA SER A 215 15.63 -9.75 32.80
C SER A 215 15.34 -8.32 33.23
N VAL A 216 16.31 -7.43 33.06
CA VAL A 216 16.19 -5.99 33.35
C VAL A 216 16.14 -5.18 32.07
N ASN A 217 15.64 -3.95 32.13
CA ASN A 217 15.61 -3.01 31.00
C ASN A 217 14.90 -3.53 29.73
N TYR A 218 14.04 -4.54 29.88
CA TYR A 218 13.22 -5.04 28.79
C TYR A 218 12.00 -4.14 28.65
N ASP A 219 11.98 -3.31 27.60
CA ASP A 219 10.85 -2.47 27.22
C ASP A 219 10.10 -3.10 26.04
N PHE A 220 8.90 -3.61 26.34
CA PHE A 220 8.04 -4.23 25.33
C PHE A 220 7.56 -3.25 24.28
N SER A 221 7.24 -2.01 24.64
CA SER A 221 6.73 -1.04 23.67
C SER A 221 7.80 -0.66 22.66
N SER A 222 9.06 -0.57 23.10
CA SER A 222 10.23 -0.28 22.25
C SER A 222 10.63 -1.43 21.29
N GLU A 223 9.98 -2.59 21.38
CA GLU A 223 10.07 -3.63 20.33
C GLU A 223 9.19 -3.30 19.11
N PHE A 224 8.37 -2.25 19.16
CA PHE A 224 7.41 -1.90 18.12
C PHE A 224 7.52 -0.43 17.73
N THR A 225 7.16 -0.14 16.47
CA THR A 225 6.99 1.21 15.95
C THR A 225 5.66 1.27 15.22
N ALA A 226 4.89 2.34 15.38
CA ALA A 226 3.73 2.59 14.55
C ALA A 226 3.99 3.79 13.63
N LEU A 227 3.52 3.71 12.38
CA LEU A 227 3.65 4.77 11.39
C LEU A 227 2.28 5.10 10.80
N ASN A 228 1.94 6.39 10.78
CA ASN A 228 0.87 6.88 9.93
C ASN A 228 1.41 6.99 8.50
N LEU A 229 0.95 6.12 7.59
CA LEU A 229 1.49 6.07 6.23
C LEU A 229 1.14 7.29 5.39
N THR A 230 0.14 8.09 5.81
CA THR A 230 -0.21 9.36 5.17
C THR A 230 0.74 10.47 5.60
N THR A 231 0.93 10.66 6.91
CA THR A 231 1.77 11.76 7.43
C THR A 231 3.26 11.42 7.47
N LYS A 232 3.61 10.13 7.34
CA LYS A 232 4.96 9.57 7.51
C LYS A 232 5.55 9.83 8.91
N ASN A 233 4.71 10.17 9.89
CA ASN A 233 5.14 10.38 11.26
C ASN A 233 4.99 9.11 12.09
N GLU A 234 5.96 8.88 12.97
CA GLU A 234 5.87 7.84 13.98
C GLU A 234 4.77 8.18 15.01
N VAL A 235 4.08 7.13 15.45
CA VAL A 235 2.97 7.19 16.39
C VAL A 235 3.34 6.35 17.61
N PRO A 236 3.10 6.85 18.84
CA PRO A 236 3.38 6.08 20.05
C PRO A 236 2.62 4.75 20.08
N VAL A 237 3.30 3.72 20.57
CA VAL A 237 2.76 2.38 20.74
C VAL A 237 2.53 2.10 22.22
N VAL A 238 1.43 1.41 22.52
CA VAL A 238 1.09 0.93 23.87
C VAL A 238 1.04 -0.60 23.86
N ALA A 239 1.72 -1.22 24.82
CA ALA A 239 1.67 -2.65 25.06
C ALA A 239 0.71 -2.95 26.23
N ASP A 240 -0.48 -3.45 25.90
CA ASP A 240 -1.50 -3.85 26.87
C ASP A 240 -1.41 -5.35 27.13
N PHE A 241 -0.99 -5.70 28.33
CA PHE A 241 -1.00 -7.07 28.80
C PHE A 241 -2.42 -7.40 29.28
N LEU A 242 -3.13 -8.25 28.54
CA LEU A 242 -4.37 -8.85 29.05
C LEU A 242 -3.98 -9.72 30.25
N ILE A 243 -4.05 -9.20 31.48
CA ILE A 243 -4.39 -9.87 32.76
C ILE A 243 -4.20 -8.90 33.94
N GLY A 244 -5.20 -8.84 34.81
CA GLY A 244 -5.21 -8.03 36.02
C GLY A 244 -4.10 -8.37 37.03
N GLU A 245 -3.51 -7.30 37.55
CA GLU A 245 -2.63 -7.18 38.74
C GLU A 245 -1.38 -8.10 38.78
N GLU A 246 -0.24 -7.52 38.36
CA GLU A 246 1.15 -7.88 38.72
C GLU A 246 1.73 -9.26 38.37
N LEU A 247 0.94 -10.30 38.10
CA LEU A 247 1.43 -11.68 38.29
C LEU A 247 2.08 -12.39 37.07
N THR A 248 2.31 -11.75 35.92
CA THR A 248 2.62 -12.47 34.67
C THR A 248 4.10 -12.65 34.29
N PHE A 249 5.05 -11.92 34.89
CA PHE A 249 6.49 -12.08 34.55
C PHE A 249 7.30 -12.92 35.55
N SER A 250 6.65 -13.51 36.56
CA SER A 250 7.29 -14.37 37.56
C SER A 250 7.01 -15.86 37.34
N THR A 251 6.11 -16.20 36.42
CA THR A 251 5.71 -17.58 36.11
C THR A 251 5.93 -17.87 34.63
N PRO A 252 6.64 -18.94 34.25
CA PRO A 252 6.78 -19.31 32.85
C PRO A 252 5.45 -19.67 32.21
N GLY A 253 5.29 -19.30 30.95
CA GLY A 253 4.06 -19.52 30.21
C GLY A 253 4.04 -18.76 28.89
N LYS A 254 3.01 -19.04 28.09
CA LYS A 254 2.69 -18.25 26.90
C LYS A 254 1.55 -17.29 27.25
N HIS A 255 1.70 -16.06 26.82
CA HIS A 255 0.80 -14.95 27.09
C HIS A 255 0.52 -14.20 25.78
N THR A 256 -0.54 -13.43 25.76
CA THR A 256 -0.88 -12.54 24.65
C THR A 256 -0.74 -11.10 25.10
N VAL A 257 -0.02 -10.30 24.32
CA VAL A 257 0.10 -8.85 24.50
C VAL A 257 -0.64 -8.19 23.35
N THR A 258 -1.52 -7.25 23.66
CA THR A 258 -2.15 -6.41 22.64
C THR A 258 -1.28 -5.18 22.44
N ILE A 259 -0.73 -5.03 21.24
CA ILE A 259 0.01 -3.84 20.84
C ILE A 259 -0.96 -2.92 20.13
N SER A 260 -1.14 -1.70 20.64
CA SER A 260 -2.07 -0.73 20.10
C SER A 260 -1.38 0.59 19.75
N ALA A 261 -1.90 1.27 18.73
CA ALA A 261 -1.47 2.60 18.33
C ALA A 261 -2.70 3.44 17.95
N SER A 262 -2.62 4.73 18.22
CA SER A 262 -3.71 5.67 17.95
C SER A 262 -3.18 7.01 17.45
N ASP A 263 -3.74 7.50 16.35
CA ASP A 263 -3.48 8.83 15.81
C ASP A 263 -4.81 9.48 15.41
N GLY A 264 -5.21 10.55 16.09
CA GLY A 264 -6.53 11.17 15.90
C GLY A 264 -7.69 10.20 16.14
N GLU A 265 -8.43 9.85 15.09
CA GLU A 265 -9.51 8.84 15.10
C GLU A 265 -9.03 7.45 14.65
N LEU A 266 -7.86 7.35 14.01
CA LEU A 266 -7.29 6.10 13.54
C LEU A 266 -6.87 5.24 14.73
N ARG A 267 -7.30 3.98 14.74
CA ARG A 267 -6.93 3.00 15.76
C ARG A 267 -6.46 1.74 15.07
N GLN A 268 -5.31 1.25 15.50
CA GLN A 268 -4.80 -0.04 15.07
C GLN A 268 -4.38 -0.86 16.28
N SER A 269 -4.58 -2.17 16.21
CA SER A 269 -4.05 -3.08 17.22
C SER A 269 -3.68 -4.43 16.62
N ARG A 270 -2.72 -5.11 17.23
CA ARG A 270 -2.34 -6.48 16.88
C ARG A 270 -2.01 -7.28 18.14
N ILE A 271 -2.23 -8.59 18.07
CA ILE A 271 -1.88 -9.51 19.14
C ILE A 271 -0.46 -10.05 18.89
N VAL A 272 0.35 -10.06 19.93
CA VAL A 272 1.72 -10.61 19.96
C VAL A 272 1.78 -11.75 20.98
N GLU A 273 2.44 -12.84 20.62
CA GLU A 273 2.70 -13.94 21.55
C GLU A 273 3.95 -13.62 22.39
N LEU A 274 3.80 -13.62 23.70
CA LEU A 274 4.90 -13.49 24.64
C LEU A 274 5.14 -14.82 25.35
N THR A 275 6.33 -15.38 25.20
CA THR A 275 6.76 -16.56 25.97
C THR A 275 7.63 -16.12 27.15
N VAL A 276 7.11 -16.26 28.37
CA VAL A 276 7.87 -16.08 29.61
C VAL A 276 8.61 -17.39 29.92
N LYS A 277 9.93 -17.33 30.00
CA LYS A 277 10.82 -18.49 30.23
C LYS A 277 11.50 -18.39 31.60
N GLN A 278 11.84 -19.54 32.17
CA GLN A 278 12.60 -19.61 33.42
C GLN A 278 13.93 -18.87 33.32
N LYS A 279 14.37 -18.26 34.42
CA LYS A 279 15.68 -17.59 34.52
C LYS A 279 16.78 -18.56 34.08
N VAL A 280 17.68 -18.10 33.20
CA VAL A 280 18.91 -18.83 32.89
C VAL A 280 19.95 -18.52 33.98
N ALA A 281 20.63 -19.56 34.46
CA ALA A 281 21.73 -19.42 35.41
C ALA A 281 22.99 -18.89 34.68
N ILE A 282 23.06 -17.57 34.53
CA ILE A 282 24.26 -16.86 34.09
C ILE A 282 24.99 -16.37 35.35
N PRO A 283 26.27 -16.71 35.57
CA PRO A 283 27.01 -16.21 36.72
C PRO A 283 27.16 -14.69 36.70
N ASP A 284 26.92 -14.04 37.83
CA ASP A 284 27.16 -12.59 38.01
C ASP A 284 28.67 -12.27 38.10
N GLU A 285 29.52 -13.28 38.25
CA GLU A 285 30.98 -13.19 38.27
C GLU A 285 31.56 -14.19 37.28
N ILE A 286 32.55 -13.77 36.49
CA ILE A 286 33.26 -14.64 35.55
C ILE A 286 34.53 -15.15 36.22
N GLU A 287 34.84 -16.44 36.08
CA GLU A 287 36.11 -16.99 36.53
C GLU A 287 37.27 -16.28 35.80
N VAL A 288 38.06 -15.53 36.57
CA VAL A 288 39.16 -14.75 36.03
C VAL A 288 40.27 -15.71 35.59
N GLY A 289 40.51 -15.77 34.28
CA GLY A 289 41.65 -16.50 33.71
C GLY A 289 42.98 -15.93 34.18
N THR A 290 44.08 -16.53 33.73
CA THR A 290 45.43 -15.98 33.96
C THR A 290 46.11 -15.71 32.63
N ALA A 291 47.22 -14.98 32.62
CA ALA A 291 48.03 -14.81 31.41
C ALA A 291 48.44 -16.14 30.76
N ALA A 292 48.65 -17.19 31.57
CA ALA A 292 49.00 -18.53 31.10
C ALA A 292 47.77 -19.36 30.67
N ASN A 293 46.58 -19.02 31.18
CA ASN A 293 45.32 -19.69 30.86
C ASN A 293 44.18 -18.66 30.73
N PRO A 294 44.16 -17.88 29.64
CA PRO A 294 43.14 -16.86 29.43
C PRO A 294 41.82 -17.52 28.96
N ILE A 295 40.71 -16.81 29.12
CA ILE A 295 39.42 -17.15 28.53
C ILE A 295 39.57 -17.13 27.01
N GLN A 296 39.27 -18.26 26.35
CA GLN A 296 39.43 -18.40 24.90
C GLN A 296 38.10 -18.16 24.19
N ILE A 297 38.09 -17.23 23.24
CA ILE A 297 36.95 -16.97 22.35
C ILE A 297 37.42 -17.23 20.92
N SER A 298 36.63 -17.96 20.14
CA SER A 298 36.87 -18.20 18.71
C SER A 298 35.76 -17.55 17.88
N PHE A 299 36.17 -16.78 16.88
CA PHE A 299 35.31 -16.05 15.96
C PHE A 299 35.55 -16.53 14.52
N GLY A 300 34.57 -17.23 13.95
CA GLY A 300 34.61 -17.75 12.59
C GLY A 300 34.01 -16.80 11.55
N HIS A 301 34.70 -16.57 10.42
CA HIS A 301 34.21 -15.72 9.33
C HIS A 301 34.51 -16.25 7.92
N GLY A 302 33.84 -15.63 6.93
CA GLY A 302 33.99 -15.93 5.49
C GLY A 302 34.76 -14.86 4.69
N ASN A 303 35.16 -13.76 5.34
CA ASN A 303 35.64 -12.55 4.68
C ASN A 303 37.08 -12.61 4.09
N GLY A 304 37.37 -11.67 3.18
CA GLY A 304 38.68 -11.45 2.58
C GLY A 304 39.72 -10.81 3.53
N GLN A 305 40.97 -10.69 3.06
CA GLN A 305 42.12 -10.29 3.90
C GLN A 305 41.96 -8.93 4.57
N ASP A 306 41.43 -7.93 3.87
CA ASP A 306 41.28 -6.57 4.41
C ASP A 306 40.30 -6.53 5.59
N ILE A 307 39.17 -7.22 5.47
CA ILE A 307 38.16 -7.30 6.53
C ILE A 307 38.65 -8.18 7.69
N GLU A 308 39.35 -9.29 7.40
CA GLU A 308 39.98 -10.12 8.42
C GLU A 308 41.00 -9.33 9.27
N ALA A 309 41.78 -8.45 8.63
CA ALA A 309 42.70 -7.56 9.33
C ALA A 309 41.96 -6.61 10.29
N LEU A 310 40.79 -6.09 9.90
CA LEU A 310 39.94 -5.29 10.78
C LEU A 310 39.39 -6.10 11.95
N PHE A 311 38.92 -7.33 11.72
CA PHE A 311 38.47 -8.21 12.80
C PHE A 311 39.58 -8.50 13.82
N LYS A 312 40.80 -8.78 13.36
CA LYS A 312 41.96 -8.96 14.24
C LYS A 312 42.31 -7.70 15.03
N LYS A 313 42.16 -6.52 14.43
CA LYS A 313 42.31 -5.22 15.11
C LYS A 313 41.27 -5.05 16.23
N TYR A 314 39.99 -5.32 15.95
CA TYR A 314 38.92 -5.21 16.95
C TYR A 314 39.07 -6.25 18.08
N ALA A 315 39.44 -7.49 17.73
CA ALA A 315 39.77 -8.53 18.69
C ALA A 315 40.89 -8.08 19.66
N THR A 316 41.96 -7.49 19.12
CA THR A 316 43.08 -6.96 19.94
C THR A 316 42.64 -5.82 20.86
N ALA A 317 41.80 -4.91 20.37
CA ALA A 317 41.27 -3.80 21.17
C ALA A 317 40.37 -4.32 22.31
N PHE A 318 39.53 -5.31 22.02
CA PHE A 318 38.70 -5.97 23.02
C PHE A 318 39.54 -6.70 24.08
N GLU A 319 40.55 -7.48 23.67
CA GLU A 319 41.50 -8.12 24.60
C GLU A 319 42.16 -7.11 25.55
N ALA A 320 42.57 -5.95 25.03
CA ALA A 320 43.16 -4.88 25.83
C ALA A 320 42.17 -4.28 26.84
N LYS A 321 40.94 -3.99 26.41
CA LYS A 321 39.89 -3.45 27.30
C LYS A 321 39.52 -4.45 28.40
N MET A 322 39.38 -5.72 28.07
CA MET A 322 39.10 -6.77 29.06
C MET A 322 40.23 -6.90 30.08
N LEU A 323 41.49 -6.74 29.65
CA LEU A 323 42.64 -6.76 30.55
C LEU A 323 42.66 -5.55 31.50
N GLU A 324 42.27 -4.36 31.05
CA GLU A 324 42.10 -3.18 31.91
C GLU A 324 41.07 -3.43 33.02
N ASP A 325 40.02 -4.20 32.72
CA ASP A 325 38.98 -4.60 33.66
C ASP A 325 39.37 -5.84 34.50
N GLY A 326 40.60 -6.35 34.36
CA GLY A 326 41.15 -7.45 35.14
C GLY A 326 40.92 -8.85 34.56
N TYR A 327 40.39 -8.96 33.35
CA TYR A 327 40.11 -10.23 32.69
C TYR A 327 41.17 -10.59 31.65
N TYR A 328 41.69 -11.81 31.75
CA TYR A 328 42.58 -12.36 30.74
C TYR A 328 41.76 -13.05 29.66
N VAL A 329 41.60 -12.40 28.51
CA VAL A 329 40.86 -12.92 27.34
C VAL A 329 41.79 -13.06 26.14
N LYS A 330 41.59 -14.11 25.34
CA LYS A 330 42.23 -14.29 24.04
C LYS A 330 41.17 -14.62 22.99
N VAL A 331 41.18 -13.86 21.91
CA VAL A 331 40.29 -14.02 20.76
C VAL A 331 41.08 -14.58 19.58
N SER A 332 40.58 -15.68 19.02
CA SER A 332 41.02 -16.26 17.75
C SER A 332 40.05 -15.83 16.66
N VAL A 333 40.59 -15.29 15.55
CA VAL A 333 39.83 -14.89 14.37
C VAL A 333 40.17 -15.88 13.28
N ASP A 334 39.22 -16.78 13.02
CA ASP A 334 39.41 -17.97 12.21
C ASP A 334 38.65 -17.85 10.89
N LYS A 335 39.38 -18.03 9.78
CA LYS A 335 38.76 -18.10 8.46
C LYS A 335 38.16 -19.50 8.26
N VAL A 336 36.84 -19.57 8.30
CA VAL A 336 36.07 -20.83 8.22
C VAL A 336 35.64 -21.14 6.78
N GLY A 337 35.53 -20.12 5.93
CA GLY A 337 35.19 -20.26 4.52
C GLY A 337 35.64 -19.04 3.71
N SER A 338 35.42 -19.08 2.39
CA SER A 338 35.77 -17.98 1.47
C SER A 338 34.62 -17.00 1.23
N ASN A 339 33.42 -17.35 1.68
CA ASN A 339 32.18 -16.58 1.58
C ASN A 339 31.18 -17.09 2.65
N TYR A 340 30.01 -16.46 2.74
CA TYR A 340 29.00 -16.81 3.73
C TYR A 340 28.43 -18.23 3.56
N ASP A 341 28.23 -18.70 2.32
CA ASP A 341 27.72 -20.05 2.05
C ASP A 341 28.71 -21.14 2.48
N GLU A 342 30.00 -20.97 2.17
CA GLU A 342 31.05 -21.89 2.61
C GLU A 342 31.17 -21.93 4.14
N VAL A 343 31.03 -20.77 4.81
CA VAL A 343 30.97 -20.74 6.28
C VAL A 343 29.78 -21.54 6.78
N ARG A 344 28.58 -21.35 6.21
CA ARG A 344 27.38 -22.11 6.58
C ARG A 344 27.59 -23.61 6.43
N ASP A 345 28.12 -24.04 5.29
CA ASP A 345 28.26 -25.45 4.99
C ASP A 345 29.30 -26.11 5.90
N ASN A 346 30.46 -25.46 6.11
CA ASN A 346 31.50 -25.98 7.00
C ASN A 346 31.06 -26.03 8.46
N ILE A 347 30.33 -25.00 8.93
CA ILE A 347 29.79 -24.95 10.30
C ILE A 347 28.70 -26.01 10.48
N THR A 348 27.80 -26.17 9.52
CA THR A 348 26.77 -27.22 9.53
C THR A 348 27.39 -28.62 9.56
N LEU A 349 28.40 -28.88 8.72
CA LEU A 349 29.12 -30.16 8.68
C LEU A 349 29.84 -30.44 10.00
N ALA A 350 30.48 -29.43 10.59
CA ALA A 350 31.13 -29.56 11.90
C ALA A 350 30.10 -29.88 13.00
N MET A 351 28.92 -29.25 13.00
CA MET A 351 27.84 -29.58 13.94
C MET A 351 27.33 -31.02 13.78
N GLN A 352 27.12 -31.47 12.54
CA GLN A 352 26.66 -32.84 12.23
C GLN A 352 27.68 -33.90 12.63
N SER A 353 28.96 -33.59 12.46
CA SER A 353 30.07 -34.47 12.84
C SER A 353 30.44 -34.36 14.32
N ASN A 354 29.74 -33.50 15.08
CA ASN A 354 30.00 -33.17 16.48
C ASN A 354 31.46 -32.71 16.72
N GLU A 355 32.02 -32.02 15.73
CA GLU A 355 33.32 -31.35 15.81
C GLU A 355 33.18 -30.00 16.52
N LYS A 356 34.32 -29.45 16.95
CA LYS A 356 34.35 -28.13 17.60
C LYS A 356 33.99 -27.05 16.58
N VAL A 357 32.96 -26.27 16.89
CA VAL A 357 32.60 -25.03 16.17
C VAL A 357 33.16 -23.81 16.90
N PRO A 358 33.36 -22.66 16.20
CA PRO A 358 33.68 -21.40 16.84
C PRO A 358 32.61 -20.98 17.87
N ASN A 359 33.01 -20.19 18.86
CA ASN A 359 32.07 -19.63 19.84
C ASN A 359 31.12 -18.62 19.21
N ILE A 360 31.62 -17.85 18.24
CA ILE A 360 30.89 -16.83 17.49
C ILE A 360 31.14 -17.10 16.01
N VAL A 361 30.10 -17.06 15.20
CA VAL A 361 30.20 -17.23 13.74
C VAL A 361 29.51 -16.05 13.08
N GLN A 362 30.17 -15.46 12.08
CA GLN A 362 29.53 -14.49 11.21
C GLN A 362 28.65 -15.22 10.19
N ASN A 363 27.37 -14.86 10.11
CA ASN A 363 26.40 -15.55 9.27
C ASN A 363 25.35 -14.60 8.67
N TYR A 364 24.66 -15.06 7.63
CA TYR A 364 23.41 -14.45 7.21
C TYR A 364 22.24 -14.90 8.11
N PRO A 365 21.19 -14.08 8.24
CA PRO A 365 20.02 -14.39 9.07
C PRO A 365 19.35 -15.73 8.73
N ASP A 366 19.24 -16.09 7.46
CA ASP A 366 18.62 -17.34 7.01
C ASP A 366 19.43 -18.58 7.45
N HIS A 367 20.75 -18.45 7.64
CA HIS A 367 21.59 -19.54 8.15
C HIS A 367 21.22 -19.93 9.58
N LEU A 368 20.64 -19.01 10.37
CA LEU A 368 20.22 -19.27 11.74
C LEU A 368 19.16 -20.36 11.79
N VAL A 369 18.32 -20.50 10.78
CA VAL A 369 17.30 -21.56 10.71
C VAL A 369 17.97 -22.93 10.72
N VAL A 370 19.04 -23.09 9.92
CA VAL A 370 19.80 -24.34 9.85
C VAL A 370 20.50 -24.60 11.18
N TYR A 371 21.23 -23.62 11.71
CA TYR A 371 21.97 -23.77 12.96
C TYR A 371 21.05 -24.03 14.17
N ASN A 372 19.89 -23.39 14.22
CA ASN A 372 18.90 -23.57 15.28
C ASN A 372 18.29 -24.98 15.21
N SER A 373 18.09 -25.55 14.00
CA SER A 373 17.62 -26.92 13.83
C SER A 373 18.56 -27.99 14.41
N HIS A 374 19.86 -27.67 14.54
CA HIS A 374 20.85 -28.53 15.19
C HIS A 374 20.91 -28.34 16.72
N ASN A 375 20.11 -27.44 17.28
CA ASN A 375 20.05 -27.13 18.70
C ASN A 375 21.43 -26.74 19.30
N LYS A 376 22.23 -26.01 18.49
CA LYS A 376 23.58 -25.54 18.84
C LYS A 376 23.69 -24.02 19.02
N ILE A 377 22.60 -23.28 18.81
CA ILE A 377 22.54 -21.84 19.10
C ILE A 377 22.01 -21.66 20.53
N ILE A 378 22.63 -20.75 21.28
CA ILE A 378 22.12 -20.27 22.56
C ILE A 378 21.25 -19.03 22.34
N SER A 379 20.16 -18.89 23.09
CA SER A 379 19.40 -17.62 23.12
C SER A 379 20.29 -16.54 23.73
N LEU A 380 20.44 -15.42 23.03
CA LEU A 380 21.13 -14.23 23.51
C LEU A 380 20.23 -13.35 24.37
N THR A 381 18.90 -13.55 24.31
CA THR A 381 17.91 -12.80 25.09
C THR A 381 18.28 -12.66 26.58
N PRO A 382 18.59 -13.73 27.35
CA PRO A 382 18.93 -13.60 28.76
C PRO A 382 20.30 -12.93 29.01
N TYR A 383 21.17 -12.88 28.01
CA TYR A 383 22.47 -12.21 28.10
C TYR A 383 22.34 -10.71 27.82
N ILE A 384 21.56 -10.32 26.81
CA ILE A 384 21.29 -8.92 26.44
C ILE A 384 20.65 -8.17 27.61
N PHE A 385 19.70 -8.80 28.30
CA PHE A 385 18.97 -8.20 29.41
C PHE A 385 19.45 -8.70 30.79
N HIS A 386 20.70 -9.17 30.87
CA HIS A 386 21.28 -9.63 32.13
C HIS A 386 21.52 -8.45 33.10
N PRO A 387 21.18 -8.55 34.39
CA PRO A 387 21.34 -7.45 35.35
C PRO A 387 22.78 -6.97 35.56
N VAL A 388 23.78 -7.83 35.28
CA VAL A 388 25.20 -7.51 35.48
C VAL A 388 25.97 -7.37 34.16
N TRP A 389 25.57 -8.11 33.13
CA TRP A 389 26.35 -8.27 31.89
C TRP A 389 25.58 -7.82 30.65
N GLY A 390 24.34 -7.37 30.83
CA GLY A 390 23.48 -6.92 29.76
C GLY A 390 23.96 -5.58 29.20
N LEU A 391 23.35 -5.22 28.07
CA LEU A 391 23.57 -3.93 27.46
C LEU A 391 23.10 -2.80 28.39
N ASP A 392 23.94 -1.78 28.54
CA ASP A 392 23.64 -0.65 29.40
C ASP A 392 22.54 0.22 28.77
N PRO A 393 21.43 0.47 29.47
CA PRO A 393 20.28 1.16 28.89
C PRO A 393 20.51 2.66 28.64
N GLU A 394 21.58 3.25 29.19
CA GLU A 394 21.90 4.67 29.03
C GLU A 394 23.02 4.90 28.00
N THR A 395 23.99 3.99 27.92
CA THR A 395 25.20 4.17 27.11
C THR A 395 25.29 3.23 25.91
N GLU A 396 24.65 2.07 25.97
CA GLU A 396 24.65 1.07 24.89
C GLU A 396 23.25 0.43 24.71
N PRO A 397 22.15 1.21 24.62
CA PRO A 397 20.82 0.63 24.72
C PRO A 397 20.53 -0.34 23.59
N TRP A 398 19.97 -1.51 23.92
CA TRP A 398 19.48 -2.46 22.92
C TRP A 398 18.57 -1.78 21.89
N TYR A 399 17.71 -0.88 22.34
CA TYR A 399 16.71 -0.21 21.52
C TYR A 399 17.27 0.90 20.60
N ASP A 400 18.55 1.28 20.75
CA ASP A 400 19.24 2.15 19.79
C ASP A 400 19.60 1.42 18.48
N ILE A 401 19.55 0.09 18.49
CA ILE A 401 19.69 -0.71 17.28
C ILE A 401 18.39 -0.62 16.47
N VAL A 402 18.51 -0.28 15.18
CA VAL A 402 17.40 -0.22 14.21
C VAL A 402 16.50 -1.43 14.35
N GLN A 403 15.20 -1.20 14.55
CA GLN A 403 14.22 -2.23 14.90
C GLN A 403 14.23 -3.41 13.93
N SER A 404 14.22 -3.16 12.61
CA SER A 404 14.22 -4.24 11.62
C SER A 404 15.43 -5.18 11.74
N TYR A 405 16.58 -4.64 12.14
CA TYR A 405 17.77 -5.44 12.39
C TYR A 405 17.64 -6.27 13.67
N ARG A 406 16.95 -5.78 14.70
CA ARG A 406 16.65 -6.56 15.91
C ARG A 406 15.63 -7.66 15.62
N ASP A 407 14.55 -7.34 14.93
CA ASP A 407 13.46 -8.25 14.60
C ASP A 407 13.96 -9.46 13.81
N GLU A 408 14.86 -9.23 12.86
CA GLU A 408 15.49 -10.27 12.06
C GLU A 408 16.27 -11.29 12.91
N GLN A 409 16.82 -10.88 14.07
CA GLN A 409 17.57 -11.80 14.95
C GLN A 409 16.66 -12.83 15.66
N ARG A 410 15.34 -12.68 15.55
CA ARG A 410 14.33 -13.60 16.09
C ARG A 410 13.74 -14.53 15.03
N ALA A 411 14.00 -14.29 13.75
CA ALA A 411 13.29 -14.95 12.64
C ALA A 411 13.41 -16.48 12.66
N ALA A 412 14.53 -17.02 13.15
CA ALA A 412 14.75 -18.45 13.28
C ALA A 412 14.20 -19.06 14.59
N SER A 413 13.66 -18.25 15.50
CA SER A 413 13.11 -18.70 16.78
C SER A 413 11.60 -18.96 16.69
N VAL A 414 11.17 -20.09 17.24
CA VAL A 414 9.74 -20.45 17.32
C VAL A 414 9.00 -19.60 18.34
N ASP A 415 9.68 -19.16 19.41
CA ASP A 415 9.11 -18.41 20.54
C ASP A 415 9.53 -16.93 20.56
N GLY A 416 10.34 -16.48 19.60
CA GLY A 416 10.81 -15.09 19.53
C GLY A 416 12.08 -14.78 20.34
N ASP A 417 12.89 -15.79 20.65
CA ASP A 417 14.25 -15.60 21.20
C ASP A 417 15.14 -14.82 20.22
N ILE A 418 15.98 -13.95 20.75
CA ILE A 418 17.09 -13.32 20.03
C ILE A 418 18.20 -14.36 19.89
N LEU A 419 18.49 -14.81 18.67
CA LEU A 419 19.43 -15.90 18.37
C LEU A 419 20.79 -15.41 17.84
N SER A 420 20.92 -14.12 17.56
CA SER A 420 22.12 -13.49 17.01
C SER A 420 22.12 -11.98 17.26
N MET A 421 23.20 -11.30 16.88
CA MET A 421 23.33 -9.84 16.96
C MET A 421 23.55 -9.24 15.57
N PRO A 422 23.00 -8.05 15.26
CA PRO A 422 23.38 -7.31 14.07
C PRO A 422 24.87 -6.96 14.11
N PHE A 423 25.59 -7.19 13.00
CA PHE A 423 27.02 -6.91 12.91
C PHE A 423 27.37 -6.04 11.70
N ASN A 424 27.28 -6.59 10.49
CA ASN A 424 27.49 -5.83 9.25
C ASN A 424 26.29 -6.02 8.32
N LYS A 425 25.36 -5.06 8.36
CA LYS A 425 24.12 -5.07 7.57
C LYS A 425 24.32 -4.40 6.22
N SER A 426 23.55 -4.86 5.24
CA SER A 426 23.41 -4.22 3.93
C SER A 426 21.94 -3.86 3.74
N THR A 427 21.69 -2.81 2.98
CA THR A 427 20.35 -2.43 2.52
C THR A 427 20.42 -2.15 1.03
N GLU A 428 19.34 -2.41 0.33
CA GLU A 428 19.22 -2.11 -1.08
C GLU A 428 19.08 -0.59 -1.28
N VAL A 429 19.79 -0.08 -2.29
CA VAL A 429 19.72 1.32 -2.68
C VAL A 429 19.62 1.40 -4.20
N VAL A 430 18.85 2.38 -4.69
CA VAL A 430 18.83 2.72 -6.12
C VAL A 430 19.99 3.67 -6.38
N ILE A 431 21.02 3.17 -7.05
CA ILE A 431 22.16 3.98 -7.52
C ILE A 431 21.95 4.29 -9.00
N TYR A 432 21.93 5.56 -9.34
CA TYR A 432 21.73 6.01 -10.72
C TYR A 432 22.77 7.05 -11.14
N ASN A 433 22.99 7.17 -12.46
CA ASN A 433 23.83 8.21 -13.03
C ASN A 433 23.04 9.53 -13.08
N LYS A 434 23.48 10.53 -12.29
CA LYS A 434 22.81 11.82 -12.19
C LYS A 434 22.65 12.53 -13.54
N ASP A 435 23.69 12.57 -14.38
CA ASP A 435 23.65 13.29 -15.66
C ASP A 435 22.63 12.66 -16.63
N VAL A 436 22.50 11.33 -16.62
CA VAL A 436 21.49 10.63 -17.42
C VAL A 436 20.08 10.99 -16.92
N PHE A 437 19.86 10.96 -15.61
CA PHE A 437 18.56 11.24 -15.04
C PHE A 437 18.18 12.73 -15.07
N ASP A 438 19.12 13.66 -14.97
CA ASP A 438 18.83 15.09 -15.12
C ASP A 438 18.26 15.40 -16.52
N GLU A 439 18.79 14.73 -17.55
CA GLU A 439 18.31 14.86 -18.94
C GLU A 439 16.97 14.16 -19.18
N VAL A 440 16.75 13.00 -18.56
CA VAL A 440 15.47 12.27 -18.66
C VAL A 440 14.36 12.97 -17.88
N LEU A 441 14.65 13.43 -16.66
CA LEU A 441 13.67 14.04 -15.76
C LEU A 441 13.41 15.52 -16.10
N LYS A 442 14.37 16.22 -16.70
CA LYS A 442 14.26 17.64 -17.09
C LYS A 442 13.77 18.53 -15.94
N GLY A 443 14.35 18.33 -14.75
CA GLY A 443 14.01 19.07 -13.54
C GLY A 443 12.80 18.54 -12.76
N LYS A 444 12.17 17.43 -13.20
CA LYS A 444 11.20 16.70 -12.38
C LYS A 444 11.91 15.96 -11.23
N ALA A 445 11.15 15.66 -10.18
CA ALA A 445 11.62 14.84 -9.07
C ALA A 445 11.96 13.41 -9.55
N PHE A 446 12.85 12.75 -8.82
CA PHE A 446 13.12 11.33 -9.04
C PHE A 446 11.86 10.50 -8.70
N PRO A 447 11.52 9.46 -9.48
CA PRO A 447 10.36 8.62 -9.23
C PRO A 447 10.31 8.04 -7.80
N GLU A 448 9.14 8.10 -7.17
CA GLU A 448 8.91 7.51 -5.85
C GLU A 448 8.35 6.08 -5.92
N THR A 449 7.91 5.64 -7.10
CA THR A 449 7.36 4.30 -7.36
C THR A 449 8.18 3.56 -8.42
N TRP A 450 8.08 2.22 -8.42
CA TRP A 450 8.72 1.40 -9.46
C TRP A 450 8.05 1.61 -10.82
N GLU A 451 6.74 1.81 -10.84
CA GLU A 451 5.94 2.07 -12.04
C GLU A 451 6.38 3.36 -12.72
N ASP A 452 6.53 4.45 -11.95
CA ASP A 452 7.01 5.73 -12.46
C ASP A 452 8.44 5.62 -12.98
N LEU A 453 9.30 4.84 -12.28
CA LEU A 453 10.65 4.58 -12.75
C LEU A 453 10.66 3.79 -14.06
N PHE A 454 9.81 2.76 -14.17
CA PHE A 454 9.70 1.94 -15.38
C PHE A 454 9.12 2.70 -16.55
N ALA A 455 8.23 3.68 -16.31
CA ALA A 455 7.72 4.57 -17.35
C ALA A 455 8.83 5.40 -18.01
N LEU A 456 9.98 5.59 -17.35
CA LEU A 456 11.14 6.30 -17.92
C LEU A 456 12.05 5.41 -18.78
N SER A 457 11.78 4.10 -18.90
CA SER A 457 12.70 3.14 -19.54
C SER A 457 13.12 3.53 -20.95
N ASP A 458 12.19 3.96 -21.80
CA ASP A 458 12.49 4.37 -23.18
C ASP A 458 13.35 5.64 -23.25
N ALA A 459 13.08 6.60 -22.36
CA ALA A 459 13.85 7.84 -22.28
C ALA A 459 15.28 7.58 -21.76
N ILE A 460 15.42 6.72 -20.75
CA ILE A 460 16.72 6.28 -20.24
C ILE A 460 17.50 5.59 -21.37
N ARG A 461 16.85 4.68 -22.12
CA ARG A 461 17.48 3.99 -23.24
C ARG A 461 17.94 4.96 -24.32
N GLY A 462 17.09 5.90 -24.70
CA GLY A 462 17.43 6.95 -25.67
C GLY A 462 18.66 7.76 -25.26
N GLN A 463 18.79 8.07 -23.96
CA GLN A 463 19.95 8.83 -23.45
C GLN A 463 21.23 7.99 -23.41
N VAL A 464 21.13 6.69 -23.15
CA VAL A 464 22.27 5.76 -23.29
C VAL A 464 22.74 5.74 -24.75
N ASP A 465 21.82 5.60 -25.70
CA ASP A 465 22.15 5.53 -27.13
C ASP A 465 22.75 6.85 -27.62
N ALA A 466 22.23 7.99 -27.19
CA ALA A 466 22.80 9.32 -27.50
C ALA A 466 24.22 9.48 -26.94
N ASN A 467 24.48 9.01 -25.73
CA ASN A 467 25.82 9.04 -25.14
C ASN A 467 26.81 8.12 -25.87
N LEU A 468 26.38 6.92 -26.26
CA LEU A 468 27.20 6.01 -27.07
C LEU A 468 27.56 6.64 -28.42
N ALA A 469 26.60 7.26 -29.09
CA ALA A 469 26.84 7.98 -30.35
C ALA A 469 27.86 9.13 -30.16
N ARG A 470 27.69 9.93 -29.10
CA ARG A 470 28.63 11.03 -28.78
C ARG A 470 30.06 10.53 -28.52
N ILE A 471 30.20 9.39 -27.82
CA ILE A 471 31.50 8.77 -27.54
C ILE A 471 32.12 8.23 -28.84
N ALA A 472 31.35 7.50 -29.65
CA ALA A 472 31.82 6.97 -30.93
C ALA A 472 32.32 8.09 -31.86
N ASP A 473 31.58 9.19 -31.95
CA ASP A 473 31.97 10.38 -32.70
C ASP A 473 33.25 11.03 -32.16
N ALA A 474 33.43 11.07 -30.83
CA ALA A 474 34.64 11.60 -30.22
C ALA A 474 35.87 10.73 -30.53
N TYR A 475 35.73 9.41 -30.48
CA TYR A 475 36.80 8.47 -30.87
C TYR A 475 37.16 8.60 -32.35
N ALA A 476 36.17 8.66 -33.24
CA ALA A 476 36.41 8.84 -34.67
C ALA A 476 37.16 10.15 -34.99
N ARG A 477 36.94 11.21 -34.18
CA ARG A 477 37.67 12.48 -34.30
C ARG A 477 39.07 12.45 -33.68
N ALA A 478 39.33 11.56 -32.72
CA ALA A 478 40.60 11.48 -32.02
C ALA A 478 41.69 10.70 -32.79
N GLY A 479 41.30 9.88 -33.77
CA GLY A 479 42.20 9.08 -34.60
C GLY A 479 42.39 7.67 -34.06
#